data_AF-A0A1M7YU04-F1
#
_entry.id   AF-A0A1M7YU04-F1
#
_cell.length_a   1.000
_cell.length_b   1.000
_cell.length_c   1.000
_cell.angle_alpha   90.00
_cell.angle_beta   90.00
_cell.angle_gamma   90.00
#
_symmetry.space_group_name_H-M   'P 1'
#
loop_
_entity.id
_entity.type
_entity.pdbx_description
1 polymer ?
#
loop_
_entity_poly.entity_id
_entity_poly.type
_entity_poly.pdbx_seq_one_letter_code
_entity_poly.pdbx_strand_id
1 'polypeptide(L)'
;MKVSIVLLILFLFSPLTALSKEEMSDAQVRQQIIHDSIRRYPGNCPCPYSRASNGHRCGKRSAWSKPGGYAPVCYPEEISDQAVEKWRRGHGGAM
;
A
#
# COMPACT_ATOMS: atom_id res chain seq x y z
N MET A 1 -7.41 51.19 15.68
CA MET A 1 -7.45 50.36 16.91
C MET A 1 -8.54 49.30 16.88
N LYS A 2 -9.81 49.64 16.59
CA LYS A 2 -10.93 48.66 16.54
C LYS A 2 -10.81 47.63 15.41
N VAL A 3 -10.38 48.05 14.22
CA VAL A 3 -10.18 47.16 13.05
C VAL A 3 -9.01 46.18 13.24
N SER A 4 -7.94 46.63 13.92
CA SER A 4 -6.78 45.77 14.26
C SER A 4 -7.11 44.70 15.30
N ILE A 5 -8.08 44.94 16.19
CA ILE A 5 -8.54 43.96 17.19
C ILE A 5 -9.38 42.86 16.52
N VAL A 6 -10.22 43.20 15.53
CA VAL A 6 -11.07 42.23 14.81
C VAL A 6 -10.24 41.23 13.99
N LEU A 7 -9.14 41.68 13.38
CA LEU A 7 -8.21 40.82 12.61
C LEU A 7 -7.42 39.83 13.50
N LEU A 8 -7.16 40.20 14.76
CA LEU A 8 -6.42 39.36 15.71
C LEU A 8 -7.32 38.25 16.31
N ILE A 9 -8.62 38.50 16.42
CA ILE A 9 -9.61 37.52 16.94
C ILE A 9 -9.96 36.45 15.89
N LEU A 10 -9.95 36.80 14.60
CA LEU A 10 -10.21 35.86 13.50
C LEU A 10 -9.10 34.81 13.30
N PHE A 11 -7.87 35.10 13.72
CA PHE A 11 -6.75 34.15 13.62
C PHE A 11 -6.72 33.12 14.78
N LEU A 12 -7.34 33.44 15.92
CA LEU A 12 -7.44 32.57 17.09
C LEU A 12 -8.56 31.52 16.99
N PHE A 13 -9.40 31.60 15.95
CA PHE A 13 -10.51 30.68 15.68
C PHE A 13 -10.21 29.70 14.53
N SER A 14 -8.94 29.32 14.32
CA SER A 14 -8.65 28.15 13.48
C SER A 14 -8.98 26.88 14.27
N PRO A 15 -10.01 26.10 13.89
CA PRO A 15 -10.17 24.76 14.45
C PRO A 15 -8.93 23.96 14.09
N LEU A 16 -8.15 23.57 15.09
CA LEU A 16 -7.10 22.58 14.97
C LEU A 16 -7.78 21.26 14.59
N THR A 17 -7.90 21.01 13.30
CA THR A 17 -8.41 19.73 12.80
C THR A 17 -7.41 18.66 13.24
N ALA A 18 -7.78 17.89 14.25
CA ALA A 18 -7.03 16.72 14.65
C ALA A 18 -6.91 15.80 13.43
N LEU A 19 -5.69 15.64 12.92
CA LEU A 19 -5.39 14.69 11.85
C LEU A 19 -5.52 13.30 12.45
N SER A 20 -6.72 12.72 12.41
CA SER A 20 -6.91 11.32 12.75
C SER A 20 -6.04 10.49 11.81
N LYS A 21 -5.11 9.72 12.38
CA LYS A 21 -4.29 8.76 11.65
C LYS A 21 -5.21 7.64 11.17
N GLU A 22 -5.66 7.72 9.92
CA GLU A 22 -6.46 6.65 9.33
C GLU A 22 -5.59 5.40 9.21
N GLU A 23 -5.90 4.36 9.98
CA GLU A 23 -5.18 3.11 9.92
C GLU A 23 -5.60 2.34 8.66
N MET A 24 -4.63 1.83 7.90
CA MET A 24 -4.93 1.04 6.70
C MET A 24 -5.75 -0.21 7.08
N SER A 25 -6.82 -0.48 6.33
CA SER A 25 -7.53 -1.75 6.43
C SER A 25 -6.63 -2.93 6.07
N ASP A 26 -7.00 -4.11 6.54
CA ASP A 26 -6.34 -5.37 6.22
C ASP A 26 -6.25 -5.66 4.72
N ALA A 27 -7.29 -5.28 3.96
CA ALA A 27 -7.28 -5.39 2.52
C ALA A 27 -6.21 -4.47 1.89
N GLN A 28 -6.10 -3.24 2.38
CA GLN A 28 -5.07 -2.30 1.90
C GLN A 28 -3.66 -2.77 2.26
N VAL A 29 -3.46 -3.33 3.46
CA VAL A 29 -2.15 -3.89 3.85
C VAL A 29 -1.78 -5.07 2.95
N ARG A 30 -2.71 -5.98 2.66
CA ARG A 30 -2.49 -7.08 1.72
C ARG A 30 -2.11 -6.58 0.33
N GLN A 31 -2.80 -5.55 -0.17
CA GLN A 31 -2.44 -4.93 -1.44
C GLN A 31 -1.04 -4.33 -1.41
N GLN A 32 -0.64 -3.70 -0.31
CA GLN A 32 0.70 -3.13 -0.17
C GLN A 32 1.79 -4.22 -0.17
N ILE A 33 1.54 -5.35 0.50
CA ILE A 33 2.44 -6.51 0.47
C ILE A 33 2.59 -7.07 -0.95
N ILE A 34 1.48 -7.23 -1.69
CA ILE A 34 1.50 -7.67 -3.10
C ILE A 34 2.30 -6.69 -3.95
N HIS A 35 2.04 -5.39 -3.79
CA HIS A 35 2.71 -4.33 -4.53
C HIS A 35 4.22 -4.33 -4.29
N ASP A 36 4.65 -4.44 -3.04
CA ASP A 36 6.07 -4.52 -2.69
C ASP A 36 6.72 -5.81 -3.21
N SER A 37 5.98 -6.93 -3.22
CA SER A 37 6.44 -8.19 -3.81
C SER A 37 6.68 -8.05 -5.32
N ILE A 38 5.72 -7.45 -6.04
CA ILE A 38 5.80 -7.20 -7.48
C ILE A 38 6.96 -6.25 -7.79
N ARG A 39 7.11 -5.17 -7.03
CA ARG A 39 8.17 -4.16 -7.23
C ARG A 39 9.58 -4.75 -7.12
N ARG A 40 9.77 -5.74 -6.25
CA ARG A 40 11.08 -6.41 -6.07
C ARG A 40 11.45 -7.36 -7.20
N TYR A 41 10.48 -7.75 -8.04
CA TYR A 41 10.75 -8.65 -9.15
C TYR A 41 11.40 -7.90 -10.33
N PRO A 42 12.57 -8.33 -10.84
CA PRO A 42 13.36 -7.56 -11.81
C PRO A 42 12.83 -7.59 -13.26
N GLY A 43 11.64 -8.17 -13.52
CA GLY A 43 11.13 -8.38 -14.87
C GLY A 43 9.64 -8.03 -15.05
N ASN A 44 9.15 -8.19 -16.28
CA ASN A 44 7.79 -7.73 -16.67
C ASN A 44 6.66 -8.69 -16.29
N CYS A 45 6.97 -9.95 -15.99
CA CYS A 45 5.97 -10.98 -15.69
C CYS A 45 6.09 -11.55 -14.27
N PRO A 46 5.91 -10.75 -13.20
CA PRO A 46 5.83 -11.27 -11.84
C PRO A 46 4.57 -12.12 -11.65
N CYS A 47 3.40 -11.59 -12.01
CA CYS A 47 2.10 -12.20 -11.74
C CYS A 47 1.33 -12.59 -13.01
N PRO A 48 0.35 -13.52 -12.94
CA PRO A 48 -0.41 -13.95 -14.12
C PRO A 48 -1.20 -12.82 -14.78
N TYR A 49 -1.65 -11.85 -13.99
CA TYR A 49 -2.40 -10.69 -14.46
C TYR A 49 -1.50 -9.54 -14.95
N SER A 50 -0.19 -9.59 -14.73
CA SER A 50 0.75 -8.61 -15.27
C SER A 50 0.76 -8.63 -16.80
N ARG A 51 1.26 -7.55 -17.40
CA ARG A 51 1.41 -7.44 -18.86
C ARG A 51 2.89 -7.53 -19.24
N ALA A 52 3.18 -8.34 -20.25
CA ALA A 52 4.49 -8.36 -20.89
C ALA A 52 4.73 -7.07 -21.68
N SER A 53 5.97 -6.86 -22.13
CA SER A 53 6.36 -5.67 -22.92
C SER A 53 5.58 -5.52 -24.23
N ASN A 54 5.04 -6.60 -24.77
CA ASN A 54 4.17 -6.60 -25.95
C ASN A 54 2.67 -6.40 -25.60
N GLY A 55 2.34 -6.06 -24.35
CA GLY A 55 0.99 -5.77 -23.89
C GLY A 55 0.13 -7.01 -23.57
N HIS A 56 0.55 -8.22 -23.94
CA HIS A 56 -0.19 -9.45 -23.63
C HIS A 56 -0.13 -9.80 -22.13
N ARG A 57 -1.18 -10.45 -21.61
CA ARG A 57 -1.19 -10.99 -20.24
C ARG A 57 -0.11 -12.05 -20.09
N CYS A 58 0.61 -12.02 -18.96
CA CYS A 58 1.67 -12.99 -18.68
C CYS A 58 1.12 -14.41 -18.49
N GLY A 59 0.00 -14.56 -17.77
CA GLY A 59 -0.63 -15.86 -17.52
C GLY A 59 0.37 -16.90 -16.99
N LYS A 60 0.41 -18.08 -17.62
CA LYS A 60 1.33 -19.18 -17.29
C LYS A 60 2.82 -18.85 -17.44
N ARG A 61 3.15 -17.73 -18.07
CA ARG A 61 4.55 -17.28 -18.29
C ARG A 61 5.11 -16.52 -17.08
N SER A 62 4.25 -16.15 -16.14
CA SER A 62 4.59 -15.39 -14.95
C SER A 62 5.53 -16.16 -14.01
N ALA A 63 6.31 -15.43 -13.21
CA ALA A 63 7.16 -16.01 -12.18
C ALA A 63 6.33 -16.81 -11.18
N TRP A 64 5.20 -16.27 -10.74
CA TRP A 64 4.25 -16.96 -9.87
C TRP A 64 3.75 -18.31 -10.43
N SER A 65 3.50 -18.40 -11.74
CA SER A 65 3.01 -19.65 -12.36
C SER A 65 4.11 -20.68 -12.67
N LYS A 66 5.38 -20.27 -12.72
CA LYS A 66 6.47 -21.15 -13.14
C LYS A 66 7.04 -21.91 -11.93
N PRO A 67 7.32 -23.21 -12.06
CA PRO A 67 8.01 -23.94 -11.01
C PRO A 67 9.49 -23.52 -10.95
N GLY A 68 9.95 -23.20 -9.73
CA GLY A 68 11.33 -22.83 -9.46
C GLY A 68 11.68 -21.36 -9.81
N GLY A 69 12.59 -20.77 -9.04
CA GLY A 69 13.01 -19.38 -9.18
C GLY A 69 12.23 -18.40 -8.29
N TYR A 70 11.98 -17.19 -8.80
CA TYR A 70 11.23 -16.16 -8.08
C TYR A 70 9.77 -16.57 -7.89
N ALA A 71 9.27 -16.44 -6.67
CA ALA A 71 7.87 -16.68 -6.31
C ALA A 71 7.27 -15.41 -5.68
N PRO A 72 6.94 -14.37 -6.49
CA PRO A 72 6.30 -13.18 -5.96
C PRO A 72 4.90 -13.50 -5.46
N VAL A 73 4.46 -12.87 -4.38
CA VAL A 73 3.06 -12.88 -3.92
C VAL A 73 2.21 -12.05 -4.89
N CYS A 74 1.10 -12.63 -5.35
CA CYS A 74 0.24 -12.03 -6.38
C CYS A 74 -1.20 -11.87 -5.93
N TYR A 75 -1.65 -12.64 -4.94
CA TYR A 75 -3.04 -12.67 -4.53
C TYR A 75 -3.22 -12.46 -3.01
N PRO A 76 -4.30 -11.78 -2.58
CA PRO A 76 -4.54 -11.53 -1.15
C PRO A 76 -4.68 -12.81 -0.32
N GLU A 77 -5.18 -13.88 -0.93
CA GLU A 77 -5.43 -15.17 -0.27
C GLU A 77 -4.12 -15.89 0.11
N GLU A 78 -3.00 -15.51 -0.51
CA GLU A 78 -1.65 -15.99 -0.16
C GLU A 78 -1.10 -15.33 1.11
N ILE A 79 -1.77 -14.30 1.62
CA ILE A 79 -1.30 -13.47 2.73
C ILE A 79 -2.11 -13.76 3.98
N SER A 80 -1.44 -14.39 4.95
CA SER A 80 -2.01 -14.66 6.27
C SER A 80 -2.17 -13.38 7.10
N ASP A 81 -3.07 -13.41 8.08
CA ASP A 81 -3.24 -12.32 9.05
C ASP A 81 -1.94 -12.03 9.82
N GLN A 82 -1.13 -13.07 10.08
CA GLN A 82 0.18 -12.90 10.69
C GLN A 82 1.15 -12.09 9.82
N ALA A 83 1.08 -12.23 8.49
CA ALA A 83 1.89 -11.44 7.57
C ALA A 83 1.43 -9.98 7.54
N VAL A 84 0.12 -9.72 7.65
CA VAL A 84 -0.45 -8.37 7.80
C VAL A 84 0.06 -7.72 9.09
N GLU A 85 -0.02 -8.42 10.21
CA GLU A 85 0.45 -7.92 11.51
C GLU A 85 1.96 -7.63 11.50
N LYS A 86 2.75 -8.54 10.91
CA LYS A 86 4.19 -8.32 10.73
C LYS A 86 4.47 -7.08 9.88
N TRP A 87 3.68 -6.83 8.84
CA TRP A 87 3.82 -5.65 8.01
C TRP A 87 3.50 -4.37 8.80
N ARG A 88 2.41 -4.34 9.58
CA ARG A 88 2.01 -3.18 10.41
C ARG A 88 3.11 -2.77 11.40
N ARG A 89 3.69 -3.74 12.11
CA ARG A 89 4.80 -3.50 13.06
C ARG A 89 6.03 -2.89 12.39
N GLY A 90 6.30 -3.23 11.13
CA GLY A 90 7.42 -2.67 10.35
C GLY A 90 7.16 -1.28 9.77
N HIS A 91 5.89 -0.85 9.67
CA HIS A 91 5.47 0.38 8.97
C HIS A 91 4.77 1.39 9.90
N GLY A 92 4.98 1.26 11.21
CA GLY A 92 4.45 2.20 12.22
C GLY A 92 2.93 2.14 12.40
N GLY A 93 2.30 1.03 12.00
CA GLY A 93 0.91 0.71 12.34
C GLY A 93 0.81 0.35 13.82
N ALA A 94 -0.04 1.07 14.53
CA ALA A 94 -0.28 0.86 15.95
C ALA A 94 -0.86 -0.55 16.19
N MET A 95 -0.45 -1.11 17.32
CA MET A 95 -1.00 -2.30 17.97
C MET A 95 -2.33 -1.95 18.64
#